data_AF-A0A0J9UTH6-F1
#
_entry.id   AF-A0A0J9UTH6-F1
#
_cell.length_a   1.000
_cell.length_b   1.000
_cell.length_c   1.000
_cell.angle_alpha   90.00
_cell.angle_beta   90.00
_cell.angle_gamma   90.00
#
_symmetry.space_group_name_H-M   'P 1'
#
loop_
_entity.id
_entity.type
_entity.pdbx_description
1 polymer ?
#
loop_
_entity_poly.entity_id
_entity_poly.type
_entity_poly.pdbx_seq_one_letter_code
_entity_poly.pdbx_strand_id
1 'polypeptide(L)'
;MSCPKQTKEESYEFFENIGDYIEKAKSAENSAALFIGESGCNFFMNSYGHYFKDVKIAKTVCEQFKKLYDLLPELKSNSNSDTNYNKSSQFLNYWVNFKLRESMQNEEDSACDVYNYLENSITDSNGGYILLEFIYDINKDDLYNMNILYRLYKKYTDIDGILENTITRDKELLLSFSTACCTDYLEAKHMCSGGNDDDNNNSQFCKQLQKFETTYEGLYNRVDKKGPEYTNNFKRLTQCNNNTVSTAVIGTTVGLVPLLVGLYKVK
;
A
#
# COMPACT_ATOMS: atom_id res chain seq x y z
N MET A 1 21.36 2.15 -16.28
CA MET A 1 20.78 3.44 -16.72
C MET A 1 20.37 4.19 -15.47
N SER A 2 20.69 5.48 -15.32
CA SER A 2 20.20 6.26 -14.18
C SER A 2 18.67 6.30 -14.22
N CYS A 3 17.98 6.08 -13.10
CA CYS A 3 16.54 6.29 -13.07
C CYS A 3 16.21 7.71 -13.55
N PRO A 4 15.06 7.90 -14.19
CA PRO A 4 14.46 9.22 -14.26
C PRO A 4 14.32 9.74 -12.83
N LYS A 5 15.02 10.82 -12.49
CA LYS A 5 14.69 11.58 -11.29
C LYS A 5 13.38 12.29 -11.58
N GLN A 6 12.40 12.12 -10.70
CA GLN A 6 11.13 12.80 -10.85
C GLN A 6 11.36 14.32 -10.83
N THR A 7 10.84 14.99 -11.84
CA THR A 7 10.89 16.46 -11.99
C THR A 7 9.53 17.11 -11.70
N LYS A 8 8.56 16.32 -11.19
CA LYS A 8 7.17 16.70 -10.94
C LYS A 8 6.78 16.37 -9.50
N GLU A 9 5.83 17.13 -8.96
CA GLU A 9 5.17 16.87 -7.67
C GLU A 9 4.57 15.45 -7.65
N GLU A 10 4.69 14.76 -6.52
CA GLU A 10 4.17 13.41 -6.35
C GLU A 10 2.63 13.40 -6.43
N SER A 11 2.11 12.49 -7.25
CA SER A 11 0.66 12.39 -7.46
C SER A 11 0.02 11.42 -6.46
N TYR A 12 -1.07 11.87 -5.85
CA TYR A 12 -1.91 11.07 -4.96
C TYR A 12 -3.22 10.65 -5.64
N GLU A 13 -3.35 10.78 -6.97
CA GLU A 13 -4.60 10.50 -7.69
C GLU A 13 -5.05 9.04 -7.61
N PHE A 14 -4.11 8.09 -7.47
CA PHE A 14 -4.45 6.68 -7.30
C PHE A 14 -5.27 6.41 -6.02
N PHE A 15 -5.25 7.32 -5.04
CA PHE A 15 -6.05 7.17 -3.82
C PHE A 15 -7.56 7.23 -4.07
N GLU A 16 -8.00 7.76 -5.21
CA GLU A 16 -9.43 7.79 -5.58
C GLU A 16 -10.03 6.38 -5.74
N ASN A 17 -9.23 5.40 -6.15
CA ASN A 17 -9.63 3.99 -6.35
C ASN A 17 -8.88 3.04 -5.40
N ILE A 18 -8.39 3.54 -4.27
CA ILE A 18 -7.47 2.81 -3.39
C ILE A 18 -8.00 1.47 -2.88
N GLY A 19 -9.31 1.36 -2.66
CA GLY A 19 -9.93 0.11 -2.21
C GLY A 19 -9.71 -1.05 -3.18
N ASP A 20 -9.91 -0.81 -4.48
CA ASP A 20 -9.66 -1.81 -5.53
C ASP A 20 -8.17 -2.19 -5.61
N TYR A 21 -7.29 -1.20 -5.54
CA TYR A 21 -5.84 -1.42 -5.54
C TYR A 21 -5.35 -2.20 -4.30
N ILE A 22 -5.93 -1.96 -3.13
CA ILE A 22 -5.64 -2.74 -1.92
C ILE A 22 -6.03 -4.21 -2.10
N GLU A 23 -7.21 -4.49 -2.65
CA GLU A 23 -7.65 -5.87 -2.88
C GLU A 23 -6.80 -6.59 -3.93
N LYS A 24 -6.42 -5.90 -5.01
CA LYS A 24 -5.47 -6.43 -6.01
C LYS A 24 -4.10 -6.73 -5.38
N ALA A 25 -3.56 -5.83 -4.56
CA ALA A 25 -2.30 -6.06 -3.83
C ALA A 25 -2.41 -7.24 -2.85
N LYS A 26 -3.48 -7.33 -2.05
CA LYS A 26 -3.74 -8.48 -1.17
C LYS A 26 -3.77 -9.80 -1.97
N SER A 27 -4.44 -9.82 -3.12
CA SER A 27 -4.51 -11.01 -4.00
C SER A 27 -3.13 -11.42 -4.54
N ALA A 28 -2.34 -10.44 -5.00
CA ALA A 28 -0.97 -10.67 -5.44
C ALA A 28 -0.06 -11.23 -4.33
N GLU A 29 -0.25 -10.76 -3.09
CA GLU A 29 0.53 -11.17 -1.91
C GLU A 29 0.12 -12.53 -1.33
N ASN A 30 -1.17 -12.87 -1.35
CA ASN A 30 -1.74 -14.05 -0.68
C ASN A 30 -1.64 -15.36 -1.48
N SER A 31 -1.37 -15.30 -2.78
CA SER A 31 -1.39 -16.50 -3.63
C SER A 31 -0.20 -17.40 -3.31
N ALA A 32 -0.45 -18.36 -2.42
CA ALA A 32 0.38 -19.53 -2.18
C ALA A 32 0.79 -20.12 -3.53
N ALA A 33 2.09 -20.07 -3.79
CA ALA A 33 2.82 -20.63 -4.90
C ALA A 33 2.00 -21.45 -5.92
N LEU A 34 1.94 -20.94 -7.15
CA LEU A 34 2.07 -21.68 -8.42
C LEU A 34 1.73 -20.72 -9.56
N PHE A 35 2.67 -19.82 -9.88
CA PHE A 35 2.67 -19.22 -11.22
C PHE A 35 3.66 -20.01 -12.07
N ILE A 36 3.18 -20.55 -13.18
CA ILE A 36 4.01 -21.16 -14.22
C ILE A 36 4.77 -20.01 -14.89
N GLY A 37 5.88 -19.61 -14.27
CA GLY A 37 6.68 -18.45 -14.68
C GLY A 37 7.93 -18.26 -13.81
N GLU A 38 8.38 -19.33 -13.12
CA GLU A 38 9.49 -19.30 -12.16
C GLU A 38 10.81 -18.81 -12.75
N SER A 39 11.04 -18.96 -14.07
CA SER A 39 12.34 -18.66 -14.69
C SER A 39 12.75 -17.18 -14.55
N GLY A 40 11.82 -16.24 -14.77
CA GLY A 40 12.10 -14.80 -14.70
C GLY A 40 12.47 -14.33 -13.30
N CYS A 41 11.71 -14.76 -12.29
CA CYS A 41 11.99 -14.39 -10.90
C CYS A 41 13.16 -15.16 -10.28
N ASN A 42 13.46 -16.38 -10.75
CA ASN A 42 14.70 -17.07 -10.38
C ASN A 42 15.93 -16.31 -10.90
N PHE A 43 15.88 -15.78 -12.13
CA PHE A 43 16.95 -14.93 -12.66
C PHE A 43 17.09 -13.64 -11.85
N PHE A 44 15.99 -12.93 -11.60
CA PHE A 44 15.99 -11.73 -10.75
C PHE A 44 16.62 -12.00 -9.37
N MET A 45 16.19 -13.08 -8.72
CA MET A 45 16.70 -13.53 -7.44
C MET A 45 18.22 -13.76 -7.47
N ASN A 46 18.72 -14.48 -8.48
CA ASN A 46 20.16 -14.80 -8.57
C ASN A 46 21.02 -13.57 -8.87
N SER A 47 20.50 -12.64 -9.69
CA SER A 47 21.24 -11.47 -10.15
C SER A 47 21.18 -10.29 -9.18
N TYR A 48 20.09 -10.14 -8.42
CA TYR A 48 19.82 -8.96 -7.57
C TYR A 48 19.50 -9.31 -6.12
N GLY A 49 19.44 -10.59 -5.76
CA GLY A 49 19.12 -11.02 -4.41
C GLY A 49 20.09 -10.50 -3.34
N HIS A 50 21.33 -10.13 -3.72
CA HIS A 50 22.31 -9.53 -2.79
C HIS A 50 21.93 -8.11 -2.33
N TYR A 51 21.00 -7.43 -3.00
CA TYR A 51 20.45 -6.16 -2.54
C TYR A 51 19.35 -6.33 -1.48
N PHE A 52 18.82 -7.54 -1.32
CA PHE A 52 17.71 -7.86 -0.43
C PHE A 52 18.19 -8.45 0.89
N LYS A 53 17.43 -8.22 1.97
CA LYS A 53 17.70 -8.80 3.31
C LYS A 53 17.81 -10.32 3.29
N ASP A 54 17.06 -10.95 2.39
CA ASP A 54 17.16 -12.37 2.06
C ASP A 54 16.88 -12.54 0.55
N VAL A 55 17.68 -13.36 -0.11
CA VAL A 55 17.51 -13.72 -1.52
C VAL A 55 16.12 -14.29 -1.82
N LYS A 56 15.50 -15.03 -0.89
CA LYS A 56 14.12 -15.52 -1.02
C LYS A 56 13.10 -14.37 -1.05
N ILE A 57 13.34 -13.30 -0.29
CA ILE A 57 12.48 -12.10 -0.31
C ILE A 57 12.52 -11.48 -1.71
N ALA A 58 13.69 -11.42 -2.36
CA ALA A 58 13.82 -10.92 -3.73
C ALA A 58 12.92 -11.71 -4.71
N LYS A 59 12.94 -13.05 -4.63
CA LYS A 59 12.06 -13.91 -5.45
C LYS A 59 10.59 -13.62 -5.16
N THR A 60 10.19 -13.54 -3.89
CA THR A 60 8.80 -13.25 -3.48
C THR A 60 8.32 -11.88 -3.99
N VAL A 61 9.14 -10.83 -3.85
CA VAL A 61 8.79 -9.48 -4.35
C VAL A 61 8.60 -9.50 -5.87
N CYS A 62 9.47 -10.17 -6.62
CA CYS A 62 9.32 -10.33 -8.07
C CYS A 62 8.01 -11.05 -8.44
N GLU A 63 7.68 -12.16 -7.76
CA GLU A 63 6.45 -12.90 -8.03
C GLU A 63 5.19 -12.07 -7.72
N GLN A 64 5.20 -11.34 -6.62
CA GLN A 64 4.12 -10.44 -6.24
C GLN A 64 3.97 -9.28 -7.24
N PHE A 65 5.07 -8.69 -7.68
CA PHE A 65 5.08 -7.64 -8.71
C PHE A 65 4.41 -8.12 -10.00
N LYS A 66 4.82 -9.28 -10.53
CA LYS A 66 4.24 -9.83 -11.76
C LYS A 66 2.73 -10.06 -11.64
N LYS A 67 2.30 -10.65 -10.53
CA LYS A 67 0.88 -10.88 -10.25
C LYS A 67 0.11 -9.57 -10.13
N LEU A 68 0.68 -8.58 -9.46
CA LEU A 68 0.04 -7.27 -9.33
C LEU A 68 -0.09 -6.59 -10.68
N TYR A 69 0.97 -6.61 -11.50
CA TYR A 69 0.93 -6.12 -12.87
C TYR A 69 -0.15 -6.81 -13.71
N ASP A 70 -0.31 -8.14 -13.56
CA ASP A 70 -1.35 -8.89 -14.27
C ASP A 70 -2.77 -8.52 -13.84
N LEU A 71 -2.95 -8.11 -12.58
CA LEU A 71 -4.23 -7.62 -12.02
C LEU A 71 -4.52 -6.16 -12.38
N LEU A 72 -3.62 -5.48 -13.09
CA LEU A 72 -3.76 -4.10 -13.56
C LEU A 72 -3.86 -4.07 -15.11
N PRO A 73 -4.96 -4.57 -15.70
CA PRO A 73 -5.11 -4.68 -17.16
C PRO A 73 -5.02 -3.32 -17.88
N GLU A 74 -5.28 -2.22 -17.18
CA GLU A 74 -5.15 -0.86 -17.68
C GLU A 74 -3.73 -0.59 -18.20
N LEU A 75 -2.71 -1.17 -17.54
CA LEU A 75 -1.29 -1.04 -17.91
C LEU A 75 -0.92 -1.80 -19.20
N LYS A 76 -1.81 -2.66 -19.69
CA LYS A 76 -1.63 -3.41 -20.94
C LYS A 76 -2.31 -2.73 -22.13
N SER A 77 -3.02 -1.62 -21.89
CA SER A 77 -3.67 -0.84 -22.94
C SER A 77 -2.70 0.17 -23.54
N ASN A 78 -2.69 0.30 -24.89
CA ASN A 78 -1.75 1.18 -25.61
C ASN A 78 -2.10 2.68 -25.51
N SER A 79 -2.97 3.10 -24.58
CA SER A 79 -3.47 4.47 -24.52
C SER A 79 -3.03 5.16 -23.23
N ASN A 80 -1.83 5.74 -23.26
CA ASN A 80 -1.27 6.58 -22.18
C ASN A 80 -2.13 7.82 -21.85
N SER A 81 -3.23 8.07 -22.58
CA SER A 81 -4.21 9.12 -22.31
C SER A 81 -5.39 8.66 -21.42
N ASP A 82 -5.46 7.37 -21.06
CA ASP A 82 -6.50 6.87 -20.15
C ASP A 82 -6.17 7.28 -18.71
N THR A 83 -7.11 7.93 -18.03
CA THR A 83 -6.98 8.30 -16.61
C THR A 83 -6.79 7.07 -15.72
N ASN A 84 -7.34 5.91 -16.12
CA ASN A 84 -7.15 4.65 -15.40
C ASN A 84 -5.74 4.07 -15.58
N TYR A 85 -5.10 4.28 -16.74
CA TYR A 85 -3.68 3.94 -16.94
C TYR A 85 -2.81 4.74 -15.98
N ASN A 86 -3.02 6.05 -15.88
CA ASN A 86 -2.24 6.94 -15.00
C ASN A 86 -2.40 6.58 -13.51
N LYS A 87 -3.61 6.28 -13.05
CA LYS A 87 -3.82 5.86 -11.66
C LYS A 87 -3.18 4.51 -11.35
N SER A 88 -3.26 3.56 -12.29
CA SER A 88 -2.69 2.22 -12.12
C SER A 88 -1.17 2.24 -12.15
N SER A 89 -0.57 3.11 -12.97
CA SER A 89 0.88 3.27 -13.05
C SER A 89 1.43 3.95 -11.79
N GLN A 90 0.76 5.00 -11.29
CA GLN A 90 1.08 5.64 -10.02
C GLN A 90 0.98 4.65 -8.85
N PHE A 91 -0.09 3.85 -8.79
CA PHE A 91 -0.24 2.84 -7.74
C PHE A 91 0.86 1.77 -7.80
N LEU A 92 1.18 1.25 -8.99
CA LEU A 92 2.23 0.26 -9.14
C LEU A 92 3.59 0.85 -8.73
N ASN A 93 3.89 2.10 -9.12
CA ASN A 93 5.10 2.79 -8.69
C ASN A 93 5.18 2.92 -7.16
N TYR A 94 4.09 3.34 -6.51
CA TYR A 94 3.99 3.38 -5.04
C TYR A 94 4.25 2.00 -4.42
N TRP A 95 3.58 0.96 -4.90
CA TRP A 95 3.70 -0.39 -4.34
C TRP A 95 5.14 -0.91 -4.45
N VAL A 96 5.80 -0.71 -5.59
CA VAL A 96 7.19 -1.14 -5.80
C VAL A 96 8.13 -0.39 -4.83
N ASN A 97 8.00 0.93 -4.72
CA ASN A 97 8.79 1.73 -3.78
C ASN A 97 8.62 1.26 -2.33
N PHE A 98 7.37 1.04 -1.91
CA PHE A 98 7.05 0.51 -0.58
C PHE A 98 7.73 -0.85 -0.34
N LYS A 99 7.55 -1.81 -1.26
CA LYS A 99 8.09 -3.17 -1.10
C LYS A 99 9.60 -3.22 -1.12
N LEU A 100 10.25 -2.47 -1.99
CA LEU A 100 11.70 -2.44 -2.07
C LEU A 100 12.31 -1.85 -0.78
N ARG A 101 11.78 -0.74 -0.27
CA ARG A 101 12.28 -0.16 0.99
C ARG A 101 12.08 -1.07 2.20
N GLU A 102 10.99 -1.83 2.26
CA GLU A 102 10.81 -2.82 3.33
C GLU A 102 11.79 -4.00 3.21
N SER A 103 12.19 -4.36 1.99
CA SER A 103 12.85 -5.64 1.70
C SER A 103 14.36 -5.55 1.48
N MET A 104 14.89 -4.38 1.12
CA MET A 104 16.29 -4.18 0.75
C MET A 104 17.19 -3.85 1.95
N GLN A 105 18.50 -4.13 1.83
CA GLN A 105 19.49 -3.89 2.89
C GLN A 105 20.07 -2.47 2.87
N ASN A 106 20.07 -1.77 1.72
CA ASN A 106 20.65 -0.43 1.53
C ASN A 106 19.67 0.50 0.81
N GLU A 107 19.43 1.69 1.36
CA GLU A 107 18.34 2.60 0.91
C GLU A 107 18.65 3.41 -0.36
N GLU A 108 19.91 3.67 -0.74
CA GLU A 108 20.21 4.80 -1.65
C GLU A 108 20.75 4.45 -3.04
N ASP A 109 21.64 3.45 -3.20
CA ASP A 109 22.38 3.29 -4.48
C ASP A 109 21.88 2.17 -5.41
N SER A 110 20.96 1.31 -4.95
CA SER A 110 20.58 0.07 -5.67
C SER A 110 19.14 0.00 -6.17
N ALA A 111 18.27 0.92 -5.75
CA ALA A 111 16.86 0.90 -6.11
C ALA A 111 16.66 0.97 -7.64
N CYS A 112 17.48 1.77 -8.33
CA CYS A 112 17.38 1.97 -9.77
C CYS A 112 17.66 0.76 -10.63
N ASP A 113 18.72 0.02 -10.33
CA ASP A 113 18.99 -1.21 -11.05
C ASP A 113 17.86 -2.20 -10.75
N VAL A 114 17.47 -2.34 -9.47
CA VAL A 114 16.39 -3.24 -9.07
C VAL A 114 15.07 -2.93 -9.77
N TYR A 115 14.69 -1.65 -9.96
CA TYR A 115 13.48 -1.25 -10.71
C TYR A 115 13.51 -1.75 -12.16
N ASN A 116 14.57 -1.42 -12.91
CA ASN A 116 14.70 -1.82 -14.33
C ASN A 116 14.64 -3.34 -14.50
N TYR A 117 15.22 -4.10 -13.57
CA TYR A 117 15.22 -5.56 -13.66
C TYR A 117 13.92 -6.20 -13.16
N LEU A 118 13.21 -5.54 -12.24
CA LEU A 118 11.86 -5.94 -11.87
C LEU A 118 10.92 -5.82 -13.08
N GLU A 119 11.04 -4.75 -13.86
CA GLU A 119 10.32 -4.60 -15.14
C GLU A 119 10.70 -5.69 -16.15
N ASN A 120 11.99 -6.02 -16.29
CA ASN A 120 12.40 -7.12 -17.16
C ASN A 120 11.82 -8.49 -16.77
N SER A 121 11.26 -8.64 -15.56
CA SER A 121 10.61 -9.87 -15.12
C SER A 121 9.22 -10.08 -15.75
N ILE A 122 8.59 -9.02 -16.27
CA ILE A 122 7.35 -9.08 -17.03
C ILE A 122 7.65 -9.13 -18.54
N THR A 123 6.91 -9.97 -19.25
CA THR A 123 7.00 -10.12 -20.71
C THR A 123 5.65 -9.81 -21.32
N ASP A 124 5.65 -9.20 -22.52
CA ASP A 124 4.43 -9.00 -23.28
C ASP A 124 3.87 -10.32 -23.84
N SER A 125 2.70 -10.26 -24.48
CA SER A 125 2.04 -11.42 -25.09
C SER A 125 2.83 -12.09 -26.21
N ASN A 126 3.85 -11.44 -26.75
CA ASN A 126 4.73 -11.92 -27.82
C ASN A 126 6.12 -12.34 -27.29
N GLY A 127 6.33 -12.33 -25.97
CA GLY A 127 7.60 -12.68 -25.34
C GLY A 127 8.66 -11.58 -25.39
N GLY A 128 8.29 -10.35 -25.76
CA GLY A 128 9.14 -9.16 -25.67
C GLY A 128 9.23 -8.63 -24.24
N TYR A 129 10.33 -7.94 -23.93
CA TYR A 129 10.49 -7.24 -22.65
C TYR A 129 9.62 -6.00 -22.60
N ILE A 130 8.96 -5.77 -21.45
CA ILE A 130 8.19 -4.56 -21.19
C ILE A 130 9.08 -3.59 -20.43
N LEU A 131 9.21 -2.36 -20.95
CA LEU A 131 9.83 -1.25 -20.24
C LEU A 131 8.72 -0.34 -19.70
N LEU A 132 8.59 -0.25 -18.38
CA LEU A 132 7.60 0.60 -17.73
C LEU A 132 8.25 1.94 -17.41
N GLU A 133 8.14 2.92 -18.30
CA GLU A 133 8.75 4.25 -18.13
C GLU A 133 8.17 5.11 -16.99
N PHE A 134 7.39 4.50 -16.07
CA PHE A 134 6.71 5.17 -14.96
C PHE A 134 7.15 4.69 -13.57
N ILE A 135 8.06 3.72 -13.45
CA ILE A 135 8.63 3.34 -12.15
C ILE A 135 9.85 4.23 -11.87
N TYR A 136 9.81 4.94 -10.74
CA TYR A 136 10.87 5.85 -10.29
C TYR A 136 10.95 5.85 -8.76
N ASP A 137 12.06 6.37 -8.22
CA ASP A 137 12.23 6.51 -6.78
C ASP A 137 11.33 7.65 -6.24
N ILE A 138 10.34 7.27 -5.42
CA ILE A 138 9.50 8.20 -4.67
C ILE A 138 10.33 8.69 -3.49
N ASN A 139 10.40 10.00 -3.29
CA ASN A 139 11.19 10.54 -2.19
C ASN A 139 10.67 10.05 -0.82
N LYS A 140 11.57 9.99 0.16
CA LYS A 140 11.31 9.34 1.46
C LYS A 140 10.11 9.94 2.21
N ASP A 141 9.95 11.24 2.16
CA ASP A 141 8.89 11.95 2.90
C ASP A 141 7.53 11.75 2.25
N ASP A 142 7.44 11.82 0.92
CA ASP A 142 6.20 11.53 0.20
C ASP A 142 5.80 10.06 0.33
N LEU A 143 6.75 9.13 0.22
CA LEU A 143 6.43 7.73 0.44
C LEU A 143 5.94 7.47 1.87
N TYR A 144 6.53 8.14 2.87
CA TYR A 144 6.07 8.06 4.25
C TYR A 144 4.61 8.52 4.39
N ASN A 145 4.28 9.66 3.80
CA ASN A 145 2.92 10.20 3.75
C ASN A 145 1.95 9.23 3.06
N MET A 146 2.31 8.71 1.88
CA MET A 146 1.50 7.72 1.17
C MET A 146 1.29 6.44 1.99
N ASN A 147 2.31 5.97 2.71
CA ASN A 147 2.22 4.78 3.56
C ASN A 147 1.22 4.97 4.70
N ILE A 148 1.15 6.15 5.31
CA ILE A 148 0.14 6.46 6.35
C ILE A 148 -1.27 6.36 5.75
N LEU A 149 -1.52 7.02 4.61
CA LEU A 149 -2.81 6.95 3.92
C LEU A 149 -3.18 5.53 3.52
N TYR A 150 -2.24 4.76 2.98
CA TYR A 150 -2.46 3.37 2.58
C TYR A 150 -2.86 2.50 3.79
N ARG A 151 -2.18 2.66 4.93
CA ARG A 151 -2.51 1.94 6.17
C ARG A 151 -3.89 2.33 6.71
N LEU A 152 -4.31 3.59 6.56
CA LEU A 152 -5.64 4.06 6.91
C LEU A 152 -6.71 3.40 6.03
N TYR A 153 -6.53 3.45 4.70
CA TYR A 153 -7.47 2.84 3.76
C TYR A 153 -7.54 1.32 3.85
N LYS A 154 -6.44 0.63 4.19
CA LYS A 154 -6.45 -0.81 4.45
C LYS A 154 -7.37 -1.16 5.61
N LYS A 155 -7.26 -0.44 6.73
CA LYS A 155 -8.13 -0.64 7.90
C LYS A 155 -9.58 -0.27 7.60
N TYR A 156 -9.80 0.80 6.85
CA TYR A 156 -11.13 1.16 6.35
C TYR A 156 -11.74 0.02 5.52
N THR A 157 -10.98 -0.56 4.59
CA THR A 157 -11.46 -1.66 3.73
C THR A 157 -11.82 -2.91 4.54
N ASP A 158 -11.02 -3.23 5.57
CA ASP A 158 -11.32 -4.36 6.46
C ASP A 158 -12.58 -4.11 7.30
N ILE A 159 -12.76 -2.89 7.81
CA ILE A 159 -13.99 -2.46 8.52
C ILE A 159 -15.20 -2.53 7.57
N ASP A 160 -15.06 -1.97 6.37
CA ASP A 160 -16.10 -1.93 5.36
C ASP A 160 -16.56 -3.35 4.97
N GLY A 161 -15.60 -4.26 4.77
CA GLY A 161 -15.88 -5.66 4.49
C GLY A 161 -16.60 -6.39 5.63
N ILE A 162 -16.32 -6.07 6.90
CA ILE A 162 -17.09 -6.59 8.04
C ILE A 162 -18.54 -6.07 7.98
N LEU A 163 -18.74 -4.79 7.66
CA LEU A 163 -20.07 -4.20 7.59
C LEU A 163 -20.90 -4.77 6.42
N GLU A 164 -20.26 -5.06 5.29
CA GLU A 164 -20.90 -5.74 4.13
C GLU A 164 -21.01 -7.27 4.30
N ASN A 165 -20.42 -7.84 5.35
CA ASN A 165 -20.33 -9.28 5.61
C ASN A 165 -19.49 -10.07 4.58
N THR A 166 -18.47 -9.47 3.98
CA THR A 166 -17.60 -10.09 2.97
C THR A 166 -16.38 -10.81 3.55
N ILE A 167 -15.94 -10.47 4.77
CA ILE A 167 -14.76 -11.06 5.42
C ILE A 167 -15.17 -12.02 6.54
N THR A 168 -15.66 -11.50 7.67
CA THR A 168 -16.23 -12.26 8.81
C THR A 168 -17.16 -11.34 9.60
N ARG A 169 -18.14 -11.90 10.34
CA ARG A 169 -19.05 -11.14 11.21
C ARG A 169 -18.49 -10.90 12.62
N ASP A 170 -17.18 -10.99 12.77
CA ASP A 170 -16.55 -10.85 14.07
C ASP A 170 -16.52 -9.38 14.48
N LYS A 171 -17.28 -9.05 15.52
CA LYS A 171 -17.42 -7.69 16.03
C LYS A 171 -16.18 -7.28 16.83
N GLU A 172 -15.42 -8.23 17.35
CA GLU A 172 -14.14 -7.94 18.02
C GLU A 172 -13.11 -7.41 17.01
N LEU A 173 -13.17 -7.89 15.75
CA LEU A 173 -12.35 -7.35 14.66
C LEU A 173 -12.71 -5.90 14.31
N LEU A 174 -13.99 -5.51 14.39
CA LEU A 174 -14.41 -4.12 14.17
C LEU A 174 -13.74 -3.15 15.16
N LEU A 175 -13.68 -3.53 16.43
CA LEU A 175 -13.04 -2.71 17.47
C LEU A 175 -11.53 -2.67 17.28
N SER A 176 -10.93 -3.81 16.94
CA SER A 176 -9.51 -3.93 16.64
C SER A 176 -9.09 -3.01 15.49
N PHE A 177 -9.77 -3.11 14.34
CA PHE A 177 -9.43 -2.30 13.16
C PHE A 177 -9.69 -0.81 13.36
N SER A 178 -10.84 -0.43 13.97
CA SER A 178 -11.14 0.98 14.24
C SER A 178 -10.21 1.59 15.29
N THR A 179 -9.74 0.80 16.27
CA THR A 179 -8.72 1.24 17.22
C THR A 179 -7.35 1.40 16.56
N ALA A 180 -6.93 0.44 15.74
CA ALA A 180 -5.69 0.54 14.98
C ALA A 180 -5.70 1.72 14.00
N CYS A 181 -6.88 2.12 13.52
CA CYS A 181 -7.04 3.30 12.65
C CYS A 181 -6.69 4.60 13.37
N CYS A 182 -6.95 4.70 14.67
CA CYS A 182 -6.69 5.92 15.44
C CYS A 182 -5.21 6.30 15.45
N THR A 183 -4.29 5.33 15.55
CA THR A 183 -2.84 5.63 15.62
C THR A 183 -2.36 6.35 14.35
N ASP A 184 -2.61 5.76 13.18
CA ASP A 184 -2.23 6.38 11.90
C ASP A 184 -3.01 7.69 11.65
N TYR A 185 -4.26 7.77 12.09
CA TYR A 185 -5.09 8.96 11.90
C TYR A 185 -4.58 10.15 12.71
N LEU A 186 -4.23 9.92 13.98
CA LEU A 186 -3.71 10.98 14.85
C LEU A 186 -2.33 11.47 14.36
N GLU A 187 -1.50 10.55 13.86
CA GLU A 187 -0.24 10.89 13.23
C GLU A 187 -0.46 11.77 11.98
N ALA A 188 -1.29 11.32 11.03
CA ALA A 188 -1.61 12.08 9.83
C ALA A 188 -2.18 13.47 10.16
N LYS A 189 -3.10 13.52 11.15
CA LYS A 189 -3.71 14.75 11.62
C LYS A 189 -2.69 15.70 12.22
N HIS A 190 -1.73 15.21 13.01
CA HIS A 190 -0.66 16.03 13.57
C HIS A 190 0.19 16.65 12.46
N MET A 191 0.56 15.86 11.45
CA MET A 191 1.32 16.34 10.28
C MET A 191 0.58 17.44 9.52
N CYS A 192 -0.76 17.33 9.41
CA CYS A 192 -1.61 18.35 8.79
C CYS A 192 -1.94 19.56 9.68
N SER A 193 -1.78 19.44 11.00
CA SER A 193 -2.09 20.51 11.97
C SER A 193 -0.85 21.30 12.41
N GLY A 194 0.37 20.84 12.08
CA GLY A 194 1.64 21.37 12.58
C GLY A 194 2.19 22.60 11.85
N GLY A 195 1.50 23.12 10.83
CA GLY A 195 1.93 24.31 10.10
C GLY A 195 1.13 25.54 10.53
N ASN A 196 1.82 26.60 10.99
CA ASN A 196 1.22 27.93 11.12
C ASN A 196 1.07 28.65 9.76
N ASP A 197 1.34 27.94 8.66
CA ASP A 197 1.28 28.44 7.30
C ASP A 197 0.08 27.79 6.59
N ASP A 198 -0.74 28.61 5.94
CA ASP A 198 -1.91 28.19 5.12
C ASP A 198 -1.56 27.15 4.03
N ASP A 199 -0.27 26.91 3.78
CA ASP A 199 0.25 25.95 2.80
C ASP A 199 0.20 24.49 3.27
N ASN A 200 0.35 24.20 4.57
CA ASN A 200 0.41 22.80 5.03
C ASN A 200 -0.96 22.10 4.95
N ASN A 201 -2.03 22.85 5.21
CA ASN A 201 -3.41 22.38 5.06
C ASN A 201 -3.81 22.18 3.58
N ASN A 202 -3.00 22.70 2.66
CA ASN A 202 -3.18 22.59 1.21
C ASN A 202 -2.31 21.53 0.53
N SER A 203 -1.46 20.82 1.28
CA SER A 203 -0.67 19.71 0.74
C SER A 203 -1.58 18.61 0.17
N GLN A 204 -1.11 17.91 -0.86
CA GLN A 204 -1.86 16.79 -1.45
C GLN A 204 -2.17 15.72 -0.40
N PHE A 205 -1.20 15.44 0.49
CA PHE A 205 -1.39 14.54 1.62
C PHE A 205 -2.58 14.95 2.51
N CYS A 206 -2.65 16.21 2.95
CA CYS A 206 -3.74 16.67 3.81
C CYS A 206 -5.10 16.71 3.12
N LYS A 207 -5.13 17.04 1.82
CA LYS A 207 -6.36 16.91 1.00
C LYS A 207 -6.84 15.47 0.93
N GLN A 208 -5.93 14.50 0.80
CA GLN A 208 -6.29 13.08 0.81
C GLN A 208 -6.71 12.60 2.20
N LEU A 209 -6.12 13.11 3.27
CA LEU A 209 -6.56 12.83 4.63
C LEU A 209 -8.01 13.32 4.86
N GLN A 210 -8.37 14.52 4.40
CA GLN A 210 -9.75 15.02 4.48
C GLN A 210 -10.75 14.17 3.68
N LYS A 211 -10.34 13.68 2.50
CA LYS A 211 -11.12 12.69 1.74
C LYS A 211 -11.32 11.41 2.53
N PHE A 212 -10.25 10.89 3.14
CA PHE A 212 -10.33 9.71 4.01
C PHE A 212 -11.28 9.93 5.20
N GLU A 213 -11.23 11.08 5.88
CA GLU A 213 -12.15 11.42 6.98
C GLU A 213 -13.60 11.33 6.52
N THR A 214 -13.92 11.98 5.39
CA THR A 214 -15.27 11.95 4.80
C THR A 214 -15.71 10.52 4.47
N THR A 215 -14.81 9.71 3.88
CA THR A 215 -15.07 8.30 3.56
C THR A 215 -15.32 7.46 4.82
N TYR A 216 -14.53 7.66 5.88
CA TYR A 216 -14.67 6.93 7.15
C TYR A 216 -15.94 7.33 7.91
N GLU A 217 -16.31 8.62 7.91
CA GLU A 217 -17.56 9.10 8.50
C GLU A 217 -18.80 8.48 7.83
N GLY A 218 -18.70 8.14 6.55
CA GLY A 218 -19.72 7.36 5.84
C GLY A 218 -20.04 6.00 6.49
N LEU A 219 -19.13 5.44 7.29
CA LEU A 219 -19.36 4.21 8.05
C LEU A 219 -20.32 4.41 9.23
N TYR A 220 -20.42 5.63 9.79
CA TYR A 220 -21.13 5.85 11.07
C TYR A 220 -22.60 5.47 10.97
N ASN A 221 -23.28 5.94 9.93
CA ASN A 221 -24.69 5.60 9.70
C ASN A 221 -24.90 4.10 9.45
N ARG A 222 -23.92 3.41 8.85
CA ARG A 222 -23.99 1.96 8.57
C ARG A 222 -23.80 1.15 9.84
N VAL A 223 -22.86 1.55 10.70
CA VAL A 223 -22.65 0.98 12.04
C VAL A 223 -23.90 1.18 12.90
N ASP A 224 -24.42 2.40 12.98
CA ASP A 224 -25.58 2.75 13.82
C ASP A 224 -26.83 1.93 13.43
N LYS A 225 -27.06 1.72 12.13
CA LYS A 225 -28.18 0.90 11.63
C LYS A 225 -28.10 -0.57 12.03
N LYS A 226 -26.90 -1.11 12.29
CA LYS A 226 -26.72 -2.50 12.75
C LYS A 226 -26.96 -2.65 14.25
N GLY A 227 -27.07 -1.55 14.99
CA GLY A 227 -27.45 -1.51 16.39
C GLY A 227 -26.29 -1.48 17.39
N PRO A 228 -26.60 -1.44 18.70
CA PRO A 228 -25.64 -1.13 19.76
C PRO A 228 -24.43 -2.06 19.80
N GLU A 229 -24.58 -3.31 19.39
CA GLU A 229 -23.49 -4.28 19.39
C GLU A 229 -22.37 -3.92 18.42
N TYR A 230 -22.69 -3.27 17.29
CA TYR A 230 -21.69 -2.74 16.35
C TYR A 230 -21.17 -1.39 16.82
N THR A 231 -22.03 -0.48 17.26
CA THR A 231 -21.64 0.85 17.75
C THR A 231 -20.69 0.77 18.95
N ASN A 232 -20.90 -0.18 19.87
CA ASN A 232 -20.03 -0.38 21.03
C ASN A 232 -18.65 -0.96 20.65
N ASN A 233 -18.55 -1.62 19.49
CA ASN A 233 -17.33 -2.22 18.97
C ASN A 233 -16.73 -1.41 17.80
N PHE A 234 -17.02 -0.11 17.70
CA PHE A 234 -16.51 0.73 16.63
C PHE A 234 -16.06 2.09 17.18
N LYS A 235 -14.83 2.48 16.87
CA LYS A 235 -14.34 3.84 17.15
C LYS A 235 -14.58 4.78 15.98
N ARG A 236 -15.29 5.87 16.25
CA ARG A 236 -15.37 7.05 15.37
C ARG A 236 -14.06 7.83 15.44
N LEU A 237 -13.71 8.55 14.38
CA LEU A 237 -12.49 9.38 14.35
C LEU A 237 -12.47 10.44 15.47
N THR A 238 -13.63 10.98 15.83
CA THR A 238 -13.78 11.94 16.93
C THR A 238 -13.51 11.33 18.32
N GLN A 239 -13.51 10.00 18.43
CA GLN A 239 -13.18 9.27 19.65
C GLN A 239 -11.70 8.86 19.68
N CYS A 240 -10.94 9.11 18.61
CA CYS A 240 -9.49 8.97 18.64
C CYS A 240 -8.90 10.09 19.51
N ASN A 241 -8.26 9.70 20.59
CA ASN A 241 -7.71 10.60 21.60
C ASN A 241 -6.18 10.44 21.73
N ASN A 242 -5.49 11.57 21.89
CA ASN A 242 -4.02 11.62 22.02
C ASN A 242 -3.48 10.98 23.31
N ASN A 243 -4.35 10.67 24.27
CA ASN A 243 -3.96 10.21 25.61
C ASN A 243 -3.33 8.80 25.61
N THR A 244 -3.33 8.11 24.46
CA THR A 244 -2.72 6.79 24.22
C THR A 244 -1.63 6.81 23.15
N VAL A 245 -1.19 7.98 22.67
CA VAL A 245 0.12 8.07 22.02
C VAL A 245 1.15 8.10 23.14
N SER A 246 1.37 6.94 23.75
CA SER A 246 2.47 6.75 24.67
C SER A 246 3.74 7.13 23.91
N THR A 247 4.56 7.94 24.55
CA THR A 247 5.89 8.42 24.15
C THR A 247 6.93 7.30 23.93
N ALA A 248 6.49 6.10 23.57
CA ALA A 248 7.24 4.98 23.03
C ALA A 248 6.52 4.62 21.72
N VAL A 249 6.94 5.05 20.52
CA VAL A 249 8.20 4.71 19.85
C VAL A 249 8.38 5.75 18.73
N ILE A 250 9.19 6.78 18.94
CA ILE A 250 9.78 7.57 17.83
C ILE A 250 11.21 7.05 17.53
N GLY A 251 11.63 5.96 18.18
CA GLY A 251 12.90 5.29 17.92
C GLY A 251 12.68 4.02 17.09
N THR A 252 12.90 4.11 15.77
CA THR A 252 13.30 2.97 14.89
C THR A 252 12.66 1.62 15.21
N THR A 253 11.41 1.41 14.81
CA THR A 253 10.91 0.06 14.53
C THR A 253 10.81 -0.13 13.03
N VAL A 254 11.84 -0.79 12.50
CA VAL A 254 11.81 -1.51 11.22
C VAL A 254 10.44 -2.18 11.08
N GLY A 255 9.77 -1.93 9.95
CA GLY A 255 8.46 -2.49 9.63
C GLY A 255 8.43 -4.00 9.84
N LEU A 256 7.76 -4.42 10.91
CA LEU A 256 7.23 -5.77 11.04
C LEU A 256 5.75 -5.67 10.72
N VAL A 257 5.42 -5.80 9.45
CA VAL A 257 4.11 -6.33 9.06
C VAL A 257 4.07 -7.76 9.63
N PRO A 258 3.14 -8.11 10.54
CA PRO A 258 2.96 -9.50 10.91
C PRO A 258 2.46 -10.23 9.67
N LEU A 259 3.33 -11.04 9.08
CA LEU A 259 2.94 -12.14 8.21
C LEU A 259 2.06 -13.07 9.05
N LEU A 260 0.74 -12.86 9.02
CA LEU A 260 -0.23 -13.86 9.44
C LEU A 260 -0.23 -14.99 8.40
N VAL A 261 0.83 -15.81 8.43
CA VAL A 261 0.82 -17.13 7.81
C VAL A 261 -0.15 -17.97 8.65
N GLY A 262 -1.36 -18.13 8.13
CA GLY A 262 -2.35 -19.02 8.69
C GLY A 262 -1.83 -20.46 8.69
N LEU A 263 -1.37 -20.93 9.84
CA LEU A 263 -1.17 -22.36 10.09
C LEU A 263 -2.54 -23.01 10.25
N TYR A 264 -3.17 -23.39 9.13
CA TYR A 264 -4.23 -24.39 9.18
C TYR A 264 -3.62 -25.74 9.55
N LYS A 265 -3.94 -26.21 10.77
CA LYS A 265 -3.73 -27.60 11.18
C LYS A 265 -4.61 -28.49 10.31
N VAL A 266 -4.00 -29.29 9.45
CA VAL A 266 -4.66 -30.47 8.86
C VAL A 266 -4.73 -31.53 9.96
N LYS A 267 -5.94 -32.05 10.18
CA LYS A 267 -6.21 -33.13 11.13
C LYS A 267 -6.04 -34.48 10.44
#